data_AF-A0A6M0KYY8-F1
#
_entry.id   AF-A0A6M0KYY8-F1
#
_cell.length_a   1.000
_cell.length_b   1.000
_cell.length_c   1.000
_cell.angle_alpha   90.00
_cell.angle_beta   90.00
_cell.angle_gamma   90.00
#
_symmetry.space_group_name_H-M   'P 1'
#
loop_
_entity.id
_entity.type
_entity.pdbx_description
1 polymer ?
#
loop_
_entity_poly.entity_id
_entity_poly.type
_entity_poly.pdbx_seq_one_letter_code
_entity_poly.pdbx_strand_id
1 'polypeptide(L)' 'MDIIKQVFLLAIAKREEGESMKDTLESLVNTGMFESGMKEAKQTLQELRESNHIVGDNLSMIGVMVANQAEQEFKQ' A
#
# COMPACT_ATOMS: atom_id res chain seq x y z
N MET A 1 -6.29 -11.37 -0.13
CA MET A 1 -5.51 -10.22 0.39
C MET A 1 -6.27 -9.68 1.58
N ASP A 2 -5.61 -9.36 2.69
CA ASP A 2 -6.28 -8.67 3.82
C ASP A 2 -6.50 -7.17 3.52
N ILE A 3 -7.35 -6.52 4.33
CA ILE A 3 -7.71 -5.12 4.15
C ILE A 3 -6.50 -4.18 4.30
N ILE A 4 -5.54 -4.54 5.15
CA ILE A 4 -4.33 -3.74 5.40
C ILE A 4 -3.53 -3.63 4.10
N LYS A 5 -3.28 -4.75 3.43
CA LYS A 5 -2.56 -4.78 2.15
C LYS A 5 -3.34 -4.13 1.01
N GLN A 6 -4.68 -4.23 0.99
CA GLN A 6 -5.50 -3.53 0.02
C GLN A 6 -5.36 -2.00 0.17
N VAL A 7 -5.48 -1.48 1.39
CA VAL A 7 -5.31 -0.05 1.68
C VAL A 7 -3.88 0.40 1.37
N PHE A 8 -2.87 -0.42 1.65
CA PHE A 8 -1.48 -0.12 1.31
C PHE A 8 -1.30 0.09 -0.20
N LEU A 9 -1.80 -0.86 -1.01
CA LEU A 9 -1.70 -0.77 -2.47
C LEU A 9 -2.48 0.43 -3.02
N LEU A 10 -3.64 0.73 -2.42
CA LEU A 10 -4.42 1.91 -2.76
C LEU A 10 -3.67 3.21 -2.43
N ALA A 11 -2.98 3.28 -1.29
CA ALA A 11 -2.18 4.44 -0.92
C ALA A 11 -1.05 4.70 -1.95
N ILE A 12 -0.37 3.64 -2.40
CA ILE A 12 0.60 3.78 -3.49
C ILE A 12 -0.07 4.27 -4.78
N ALA A 13 -1.22 3.71 -5.15
CA ALA A 13 -1.93 4.07 -6.38
C ALA A 13 -2.42 5.52 -6.39
N LYS A 14 -2.63 6.11 -5.21
CA LYS A 14 -3.12 7.49 -5.02
C LYS A 14 -2.05 8.48 -4.59
N ARG A 15 -0.78 8.05 -4.53
CA ARG A 15 0.31 8.94 -4.11
C ARG A 15 0.37 10.16 -5.01
N GLU A 16 0.74 11.28 -4.43
CA GLU A 16 0.96 12.51 -5.19
C GLU A 16 2.30 12.45 -5.96
N GLU A 17 2.39 13.19 -7.07
CA GLU A 17 3.66 13.27 -7.80
C GLU A 17 4.77 13.83 -6.90
N GLY A 18 5.89 13.10 -6.82
CA GLY A 18 7.01 13.44 -5.95
C GLY A 18 6.97 12.80 -4.56
N GLU A 19 5.87 12.17 -4.17
CA GLU A 19 5.77 11.43 -2.91
C GLU A 19 6.64 10.16 -2.95
N SER A 20 7.53 10.02 -1.96
CA SER A 20 8.39 8.85 -1.84
C SER A 20 7.66 7.68 -1.18
N MET A 21 8.19 6.46 -1.35
CA MET A 21 7.67 5.29 -0.61
C MET A 21 7.71 5.50 0.91
N LYS A 22 8.70 6.27 1.40
CA LYS A 22 8.81 6.57 2.83
C LYS A 22 7.64 7.45 3.29
N ASP A 23 7.28 8.47 2.52
CA ASP A 23 6.17 9.37 2.85
C ASP A 23 4.84 8.61 2.87
N THR A 24 4.65 7.67 1.92
CA THR A 24 3.47 6.79 1.90
C THR A 24 3.42 5.88 3.14
N LEU A 25 4.56 5.29 3.54
CA LEU A 25 4.65 4.49 4.77
C LEU A 25 4.33 5.32 6.02
N GLU A 26 4.88 6.53 6.12
CA GLU A 26 4.62 7.44 7.23
C GLU A 26 3.15 7.84 7.28
N SER A 27 2.55 8.17 6.14
CA SER A 27 1.11 8.47 6.03
C SER A 27 0.24 7.30 6.50
N LEU A 28 0.52 6.08 6.04
CA LEU A 28 -0.19 4.87 6.48
C LEU A 28 -0.06 4.63 7.98
N VAL A 29 1.14 4.76 8.54
CA VAL A 29 1.37 4.62 10.00
C VAL A 29 0.60 5.68 10.78
N ASN A 30 0.59 6.93 10.30
CA ASN A 30 -0.10 8.04 10.94
C ASN A 30 -1.64 7.86 11.00
N THR A 31 -2.21 7.01 10.14
CA THR A 31 -3.64 6.65 10.24
C THR A 31 -3.97 5.77 11.44
N GLY A 32 -2.97 5.17 12.08
CA GLY A 32 -3.17 4.17 13.15
C GLY A 32 -3.51 2.76 12.63
N MET A 33 -3.46 2.53 11.31
CA MET A 33 -3.75 1.23 10.69
C MET A 33 -2.78 0.11 11.12
N PHE A 34 -1.55 0.45 11.49
CA PHE A 34 -0.52 -0.49 11.92
C PHE A 34 -0.31 -0.42 13.42
N GLU A 35 -0.62 -1.49 14.14
CA GLU A 35 -0.46 -1.56 15.61
C GLU A 35 1.01 -1.42 16.02
N SER A 36 1.92 -2.06 15.27
CA SER A 36 3.37 -1.95 15.48
C SER A 36 4.02 -0.87 14.62
N GLY A 37 3.22 0.09 14.13
CA GLY A 37 3.65 1.26 13.38
C GLY A 37 4.58 0.95 12.21
N MET A 38 5.69 1.69 12.12
CA MET A 38 6.63 1.61 10.99
C MET A 38 7.28 0.22 10.81
N LYS A 39 7.37 -0.59 11.88
CA LYS A 39 7.92 -1.96 11.78
C LYS A 39 6.99 -2.82 10.94
N GLU A 40 5.71 -2.79 11.24
CA GLU A 40 4.67 -3.57 10.55
C GLU A 40 4.49 -3.06 9.12
N ALA A 41 4.47 -1.74 8.92
CA ALA A 41 4.37 -1.15 7.59
C ALA A 41 5.49 -1.63 6.64
N LYS A 42 6.73 -1.74 7.16
CA LYS A 42 7.87 -2.28 6.39
C LYS A 42 7.74 -3.78 6.11
N GLN A 43 7.21 -4.55 7.06
CA GLN A 43 6.93 -5.98 6.85
C GLN A 43 5.86 -6.17 5.77
N THR A 44 4.78 -5.40 5.82
CA THR A 44 3.74 -5.42 4.78
C THR A 44 4.30 -5.04 3.41
N LEU A 45 5.17 -4.02 3.32
CA LEU A 45 5.85 -3.65 2.08
C LEU A 45 6.70 -4.80 1.53
N GLN A 46 7.43 -5.50 2.41
CA GLN A 46 8.24 -6.66 2.01
C GLN A 46 7.34 -7.79 1.45
N GLU A 47 6.26 -8.13 2.15
CA GLU A 47 5.31 -9.16 1.71
C GLU A 47 4.66 -8.82 0.36
N LEU A 48 4.33 -7.55 0.13
CA LEU A 48 3.79 -7.07 -1.14
C LEU A 48 4.81 -7.11 -2.29
N ARG A 49 6.10 -6.96 -2.00
CA ARG A 49 7.18 -7.15 -2.97
C ARG A 49 7.39 -8.64 -3.28
N GLU A 50 7.44 -9.49 -2.25
CA GLU A 50 7.59 -10.94 -2.40
C GLU A 50 6.44 -11.57 -3.19
N SER A 51 5.23 -11.02 -3.04
CA SER A 51 4.04 -11.44 -3.79
C SER A 51 3.87 -10.73 -5.15
N ASN A 52 4.88 -9.99 -5.63
CA ASN A 52 4.90 -9.27 -6.91
C ASN A 52 3.78 -8.22 -7.10
N HIS A 53 3.22 -7.66 -6.02
CA HIS A 53 2.28 -6.53 -6.12
C HIS A 53 3.02 -5.19 -6.26
N ILE A 54 4.26 -5.11 -5.76
CA ILE A 54 5.12 -3.93 -5.83
C ILE A 54 6.45 -4.31 -6.46
N VAL A 55 6.93 -3.51 -7.43
CA VAL A 55 8.24 -3.65 -8.08
C VAL A 55 9.00 -2.34 -7.93
N GLY A 56 10.13 -2.38 -7.21
CA GLY A 56 10.81 -1.17 -6.78
C GLY A 56 9.91 -0.35 -5.84
N ASP A 57 9.57 0.86 -6.28
CA ASP A 57 8.67 1.77 -5.57
C ASP A 57 7.30 1.92 -6.23
N ASN A 58 7.01 1.18 -7.30
CA ASN A 58 5.77 1.27 -8.06
C ASN A 58 4.94 -0.01 -7.93
N LEU A 59 3.64 0.09 -8.23
CA LEU A 59 2.79 -1.09 -8.38
C LEU A 59 3.19 -1.89 -9.62
N SER A 60 3.11 -3.22 -9.51
CA SER A 60 3.05 -4.08 -10.68
C SER A 60 1.65 -4.01 -11.32
N MET A 61 1.47 -4.66 -12.47
CA MET A 61 0.15 -4.79 -13.10
C MET A 61 -0.88 -5.42 -12.14
N ILE A 62 -0.50 -6.46 -11.39
CA ILE A 62 -1.39 -7.11 -10.41
C ILE A 62 -1.67 -6.16 -9.23
N GLY A 63 -0.66 -5.41 -8.77
CA GLY A 63 -0.83 -4.39 -7.73
C GLY A 63 -1.85 -3.33 -8.12
N VAL A 64 -1.80 -2.83 -9.36
CA VAL A 64 -2.77 -1.86 -9.90
C VAL A 64 -4.17 -2.44 -9.94
N MET A 65 -4.35 -3.68 -10.39
CA MET A 65 -5.67 -4.32 -10.42
C MET A 65 -6.29 -4.43 -9.02
N VAL A 66 -5.50 -4.86 -8.03
CA VAL A 66 -5.96 -4.99 -6.63
C VAL A 66 -6.29 -3.62 -6.02
N ALA A 67 -5.44 -2.60 -6.25
CA ALA A 67 -5.69 -1.25 -5.75
C ALA A 67 -6.99 -0.66 -6.33
N ASN A 68 -7.23 -0.82 -7.63
CA ASN A 68 -8.45 -0.34 -8.29
C ASN A 68 -9.69 -1.07 -7.78
N GLN A 69 -9.59 -2.39 -7.54
CA GLN A 69 -10.69 -3.16 -6.95
C GLN A 69 -11.03 -2.68 -5.55
N ALA A 70 -10.01 -2.48 -4.69
CA ALA A 70 -10.21 -1.96 -3.34
C ALA A 70 -10.84 -0.56 -3.35
N GLU A 71 -10.43 0.32 -4.27
CA GLU A 71 -11.05 1.65 -4.41
C GLU A 71 -12.55 1.55 -4.75
N GLN A 72 -12.94 0.63 -5.63
CA GLN A 72 -14.35 0.43 -5.96
C GLN A 72 -15.14 -0.09 -4.78
N GLU A 73 -14.57 -1.00 -3.99
CA GLU A 73 -15.20 -1.56 -2.79
C GLU A 73 -15.42 -0.50 -1.71
N PHE A 74 -14.47 0.41 -1.48
CA PHE A 74 -14.61 1.47 -0.47
C PHE A 74 -15.55 2.62 -0.88
N LYS A 75 -15.90 2.74 -2.16
CA LYS A 75 -16.82 3.76 -2.67
C LYS A 75 -18.29 3.34 -2.61
N GLN A 76 -18.58 2.07 -2.31
CA GLN A 76 -19.94 1.56 -2.11
C GLN A 76 -20.38 1.74 -0.66
#